data_AF-A0A259NGC2-F1
#
_entry.id   AF-A0A259NGC2-F1
#
_cell.length_a   1.000
_cell.length_b   1.000
_cell.length_c   1.000
_cell.angle_alpha   90.00
_cell.angle_beta   90.00
_cell.angle_gamma   90.00
#
_symmetry.space_group_name_H-M   'P 1'
#
loop_
_entity.id
_entity.type
_entity.pdbx_description
1 polymer ?
#
loop_
_entity_poly.entity_id
_entity_poly.type
_entity_poly.pdbx_seq_one_letter_code
_entity_poly.pdbx_strand_id
1 'polypeptide(L)' 'MATPHINAPEGAFAETVLMPGDPLRAKHIADTFLEDAVCVNTVRNMFGYTGTY' A
#
# COMPACT_ATOMS: atom_id res chain seq x y z
N MET A 1 13.24 -4.76 8.18
CA MET A 1 13.95 -5.30 6.99
C MET A 1 12.93 -5.51 5.86
N ALA A 2 13.31 -5.24 4.59
CA ALA A 2 12.44 -5.54 3.44
C ALA A 2 12.32 -7.06 3.21
N THR A 3 11.25 -7.50 2.53
CA THR A 3 11.05 -8.91 2.13
C THR A 3 11.26 -9.07 0.61
N PRO A 4 11.34 -10.29 0.07
CA PRO A 4 11.52 -10.50 -1.38
C PRO A 4 10.40 -9.92 -2.27
N HIS A 5 9.23 -9.64 -1.71
CA HIS A 5 8.04 -9.21 -2.47
C HIS A 5 7.47 -7.87 -2.01
N ILE A 6 7.96 -7.32 -0.90
CA ILE A 6 7.48 -6.08 -0.31
C ILE A 6 8.69 -5.26 0.14
N ASN A 7 8.95 -4.12 -0.52
CA ASN A 7 10.09 -3.23 -0.26
C ASN A 7 9.78 -2.06 0.70
N ALA A 8 8.84 -2.27 1.61
CA ALA A 8 8.44 -1.26 2.59
C ALA A 8 9.35 -1.29 3.84
N PRO A 9 9.62 -0.14 4.48
CA PRO A 9 10.25 -0.11 5.79
C PRO A 9 9.32 -0.71 6.86
N GLU A 10 9.90 -1.09 7.99
CA GLU A 10 9.14 -1.56 9.14
C GLU A 10 8.26 -0.42 9.69
N GLY A 11 7.01 -0.71 10.01
CA GLY A 11 6.01 0.30 10.41
C GLY A 11 5.38 1.08 9.24
N ALA A 12 5.72 0.78 7.98
CA ALA A 12 5.13 1.47 6.83
C ALA A 12 3.67 1.07 6.54
N PHE A 13 3.24 -0.13 6.96
CA PHE A 13 1.86 -0.57 6.89
C PHE A 13 1.14 -0.31 8.20
N ALA A 14 -0.12 0.12 8.13
CA ALA A 14 -1.01 0.16 9.28
C ALA A 14 -1.40 -1.26 9.75
N GLU A 15 -1.94 -1.37 10.95
CA GLU A 15 -2.40 -2.66 11.50
C GLU A 15 -3.58 -3.25 10.72
N THR A 16 -4.40 -2.40 10.08
CA THR A 16 -5.52 -2.81 9.23
C THR A 16 -5.18 -2.59 7.76
N VAL A 17 -5.34 -3.62 6.93
CA VAL A 17 -4.98 -3.59 5.50
C VAL A 17 -6.11 -4.13 4.64
N LEU A 18 -6.54 -3.34 3.65
CA LEU A 18 -7.45 -3.77 2.57
C LEU A 18 -6.62 -4.35 1.41
N MET A 19 -6.95 -5.56 0.94
CA MET A 19 -6.16 -6.29 -0.06
C MET A 19 -6.97 -6.59 -1.34
N PRO A 20 -7.19 -5.60 -2.22
CA PRO A 20 -7.73 -5.86 -3.54
C PRO A 20 -6.71 -6.66 -4.39
N GLY A 21 -7.20 -7.55 -5.26
CA GLY A 21 -6.31 -8.33 -6.14
C GLY A 21 -5.66 -7.53 -7.27
N ASP A 22 -6.28 -6.42 -7.69
CA ASP A 22 -5.76 -5.54 -8.73
C ASP A 22 -4.98 -4.38 -8.10
N PRO A 23 -3.68 -4.19 -8.41
CA PRO A 23 -2.88 -3.09 -7.88
C PRO A 23 -3.40 -1.71 -8.31
N LEU A 24 -4.03 -1.58 -9.47
CA LEU A 24 -4.66 -0.33 -9.90
C LEU A 24 -5.91 -0.01 -9.06
N ARG A 25 -6.59 -1.04 -8.56
CA ARG A 25 -7.67 -0.86 -7.58
C ARG A 25 -7.13 -0.43 -6.22
N ALA A 26 -5.99 -0.96 -5.78
CA ALA A 26 -5.33 -0.47 -4.56
C ALA A 26 -5.00 1.03 -4.67
N LYS A 27 -4.45 1.45 -5.82
CA LYS A 27 -4.20 2.87 -6.11
C LYS A 27 -5.48 3.69 -6.09
N HIS A 28 -6.52 3.23 -6.79
CA HIS A 28 -7.80 3.94 -6.84
C HIS A 28 -8.41 4.14 -5.45
N ILE A 29 -8.37 3.10 -4.60
CA ILE A 29 -8.85 3.18 -3.22
C ILE A 29 -8.03 4.21 -2.43
N ALA A 30 -6.70 4.15 -2.54
CA ALA A 30 -5.82 5.08 -1.85
C ALA A 30 -6.07 6.54 -2.26
N ASP A 31 -6.14 6.83 -3.56
CA ASP A 31 -6.37 8.19 -4.08
C ASP A 31 -7.76 8.75 -3.72
N THR A 32 -8.76 7.88 -3.57
CA THR A 32 -10.17 8.28 -3.43
C THR A 32 -10.61 8.39 -1.97
N PHE A 33 -10.11 7.51 -1.10
CA PHE A 33 -10.61 7.36 0.26
C PHE A 33 -9.59 7.67 1.33
N LEU A 34 -8.28 7.62 1.07
CA LEU A 34 -7.28 7.86 2.11
C LEU A 34 -6.76 9.30 2.04
N GLU A 35 -6.69 9.96 3.19
CA GLU A 35 -5.89 11.19 3.39
C GLU A 35 -4.41 10.83 3.57
N ASP A 36 -3.52 11.72 3.13
CA ASP A 36 -2.05 11.58 3.23
C ASP A 36 -1.49 10.21 2.76
N ALA A 37 -2.11 9.63 1.72
CA ALA A 37 -1.73 8.32 1.21
C ALA A 37 -0.29 8.29 0.64
N VAL A 38 0.55 7.41 1.19
CA VAL A 38 1.92 7.16 0.73
C VAL A 38 2.00 5.79 0.08
N CYS A 39 2.61 5.71 -1.11
CA CYS A 39 2.91 4.42 -1.74
C CYS A 39 4.14 3.78 -1.07
N VAL A 40 3.92 2.65 -0.41
CA VAL A 40 4.94 1.96 0.40
C VAL A 40 5.51 0.72 -0.27
N ASN A 41 4.87 0.19 -1.32
CA ASN A 41 5.39 -0.94 -2.09
C ASN A 41 5.07 -0.81 -3.58
N THR A 42 6.04 -1.18 -4.42
CA THR A 42 5.88 -1.25 -5.88
C THR A 42 6.49 -2.52 -6.51
N VAL A 43 7.09 -3.41 -5.70
CA VAL A 43 7.74 -4.63 -6.18
C VAL A 43 6.75 -5.49 -6.97
N ARG A 44 7.17 -5.96 -8.17
CA ARG A 44 6.35 -6.78 -9.09
C ARG A 44 5.02 -6.13 -9.51
N ASN A 45 4.93 -4.80 -9.49
CA ASN A 45 3.71 -4.03 -9.71
C ASN A 45 2.60 -4.33 -8.69
N MET A 46 2.94 -4.83 -7.49
CA MET A 46 1.98 -5.04 -6.41
C MET A 46 1.92 -3.80 -5.52
N PHE A 47 1.10 -2.83 -5.90
CA PHE A 47 1.04 -1.55 -5.21
C PHE A 47 0.47 -1.65 -3.80
N GLY A 48 1.21 -1.10 -2.83
CA GLY A 48 0.78 -0.95 -1.44
C GLY A 48 0.76 0.52 -1.05
N TYR A 49 -0.27 0.93 -0.32
CA TYR A 49 -0.45 2.30 0.15
C TYR A 49 -0.84 2.30 1.63
N THR A 50 -0.41 3.34 2.35
CA THR A 50 -0.82 3.61 3.74
C THR A 50 -1.21 5.08 3.84
N GLY A 51 -2.34 5.35 4.47
CA GLY A 51 -2.87 6.70 4.73
C GLY A 51 -3.93 6.62 5.82
N THR A 52 -4.69 7.69 6.04
CA THR A 52 -5.73 7.78 7.07
C THR A 52 -7.12 7.87 6.47
N TYR A 53 -8.10 7.23 7.10
CA TYR A 53 -9.52 7.34 6.82
C TYR A 53 -10.27 7.55 8.13
#